data_AF-A0A1V6EPT5-F1
#
_entry.id   AF-A0A1V6EPT5-F1
#
_cell.length_a   1.000
_cell.length_b   1.000
_cell.length_c   1.000
_cell.angle_alpha   90.00
_cell.angle_beta   90.00
_cell.angle_gamma   90.00
#
_symmetry.space_group_name_H-M   'P 1'
#
loop_
_entity.id
_entity.type
_entity.pdbx_description
1 polymer ?
#
loop_
_entity_poly.entity_id
_entity_poly.type
_entity_poly.pdbx_seq_one_letter_code
_entity_poly.pdbx_strand_id
1 'polypeptide(L)'
;MKTSILKVLGLGIIAGMVFYSCGSSKKITPKKDGEVEIVSYCSGSEYQSNNKAFRFTGIGESMNQMTAKNMAMSQARAGLAATINTTIKTVTDNYVKSGNFNNREELLNNYEGMTREVVNQTLSGAVVICEKMTRTQQGNYKAYICMEYGASDVLQNINNRATSQEILKVDYNYEKFKSTFEEEMSKF
;
A
#
# COMPACT_ATOMS: atom_id res chain seq x y z
N MET A 1 71.27 0.31 29.67
CA MET A 1 71.93 0.03 30.96
C MET A 1 70.91 -0.62 31.88
N LYS A 2 71.30 -1.76 32.47
CA LYS A 2 70.55 -2.71 33.32
C LYS A 2 69.73 -2.09 34.48
N THR A 3 68.54 -2.67 34.70
CA THR A 3 67.85 -3.07 35.98
C THR A 3 67.73 -2.01 37.11
N SER A 4 66.70 -1.94 37.97
CA SER A 4 66.05 -3.00 38.76
C SER A 4 64.87 -2.43 39.59
N ILE A 5 63.76 -3.20 39.62
CA ILE A 5 62.88 -3.59 40.74
C ILE A 5 63.02 -2.83 42.09
N LEU A 6 61.89 -2.36 42.63
CA LEU A 6 61.54 -2.51 44.06
C LEU A 6 60.01 -2.49 44.28
N LYS A 7 59.48 -3.55 44.90
CA LYS A 7 58.12 -3.69 45.46
C LYS A 7 58.19 -3.43 46.97
N VAL A 8 57.18 -2.78 47.58
CA VAL A 8 56.56 -3.02 48.92
C VAL A 8 55.39 -2.00 49.03
N LEU A 9 54.09 -2.38 49.03
CA LEU A 9 53.20 -2.96 50.07
C LEU A 9 52.74 -2.00 51.20
N GLY A 10 51.41 -1.83 51.35
CA GLY A 10 50.73 -1.21 52.52
C GLY A 10 49.44 -0.46 52.14
N LEU A 11 48.27 -1.12 51.99
CA LEU A 11 47.16 -1.34 52.95
C LEU A 11 46.40 -0.07 53.44
N GLY A 12 45.08 -0.03 53.19
CA GLY A 12 44.08 0.80 53.90
C GLY A 12 43.16 1.63 52.97
N ILE A 13 42.02 1.14 52.48
CA ILE A 13 40.67 1.06 53.10
C ILE A 13 39.76 2.30 52.83
N ILE A 14 38.62 2.02 52.18
CA ILE A 14 37.29 2.66 52.22
C ILE A 14 36.92 3.79 51.22
N ALA A 15 36.07 3.37 50.28
CA ALA A 15 34.78 3.92 49.83
C ALA A 15 34.64 5.41 49.47
N GLY A 16 34.27 5.61 48.21
CA GLY A 16 33.60 6.81 47.71
C GLY A 16 33.11 6.58 46.30
N MET A 17 31.93 5.97 46.13
CA MET A 17 31.20 6.01 44.86
C MET A 17 30.89 7.47 44.53
N VAL A 18 31.43 7.97 43.42
CA VAL A 18 30.84 9.10 42.71
C VAL A 18 30.87 8.79 41.21
N PHE A 19 29.76 8.24 40.72
CA PHE A 19 29.49 8.17 39.28
C PHE A 19 29.17 9.59 38.80
N TYR A 20 30.17 10.31 38.29
CA TYR A 20 29.92 11.50 37.48
C TYR A 20 29.47 11.05 36.08
N SER A 21 28.15 10.96 35.95
CA SER A 21 27.35 11.43 34.80
C SER A 21 28.06 11.41 33.44
N CYS A 22 27.89 10.31 32.72
CA CYS A 22 28.06 10.27 31.28
C CYS A 22 27.16 11.35 30.65
N GLY A 23 27.77 12.33 29.98
CA GLY A 23 27.07 13.46 29.37
C GLY A 23 25.96 12.95 28.45
N SER A 24 24.72 13.35 28.75
CA SER A 24 23.61 13.14 27.83
C SER A 24 23.90 13.99 26.59
N SER A 25 24.12 13.30 25.46
CA SER A 25 23.95 13.93 24.17
C SER A 25 22.48 14.34 24.09
N LYS A 26 22.20 15.62 24.39
CA LYS A 26 20.93 16.24 24.01
C LYS A 26 20.79 15.98 22.53
N LYS A 27 19.88 15.07 22.17
CA LYS A 27 19.40 14.92 20.80
C LYS A 27 18.90 16.30 20.41
N ILE A 28 19.62 16.95 19.51
CA ILE A 28 19.20 18.18 18.87
C ILE A 28 18.01 17.75 18.01
N THR A 29 16.80 17.87 18.55
CA THR A 29 15.59 17.83 17.74
C THR A 29 15.64 19.09 16.87
N PRO A 30 15.69 19.00 15.54
CA PRO A 30 15.65 20.17 14.68
C PRO A 30 14.39 20.97 15.05
N LYS A 31 14.52 22.29 15.22
CA LYS A 31 13.34 23.16 15.34
C LYS A 31 12.55 23.00 14.04
N LYS A 32 11.35 22.40 14.12
CA LYS A 32 10.41 22.36 12.99
C LYS A 32 9.98 23.80 12.70
N ASP A 33 10.41 24.35 11.57
CA ASP A 33 10.06 25.69 11.08
C ASP A 33 8.59 25.77 10.68
N GLY A 34 7.67 25.84 11.65
CA GLY A 34 6.23 25.98 11.38
C GLY A 34 5.57 24.76 10.72
N GLU A 35 6.30 23.67 10.49
CA GLU A 35 5.74 22.41 9.99
C GLU A 35 4.94 21.70 11.09
N VAL A 36 3.63 21.63 10.88
CA VAL A 36 2.70 20.87 11.74
C VAL A 36 2.41 19.53 11.09
N GLU A 37 2.58 18.46 11.86
CA GLU A 37 2.26 17.11 11.43
C GLU A 37 0.74 16.93 11.28
N ILE A 38 0.30 16.50 10.09
CA ILE A 38 -1.11 16.23 9.81
C ILE A 38 -1.38 14.76 10.10
N VAL A 39 -2.10 14.48 11.17
CA VAL A 39 -2.60 13.14 11.46
C VAL A 39 -3.75 12.83 10.50
N SER A 40 -3.55 11.84 9.63
CA SER A 40 -4.59 11.31 8.75
C SER A 40 -5.12 9.99 9.31
N TYR A 41 -6.42 9.74 9.15
CA TYR A 41 -7.06 8.49 9.54
C TYR A 41 -7.16 7.54 8.34
N CYS A 42 -7.29 6.24 8.62
CA CYS A 42 -7.31 5.20 7.58
C CYS A 42 -6.10 5.31 6.64
N SER A 43 -4.96 5.73 7.17
CA SER A 43 -3.69 5.89 6.47
C SER A 43 -2.58 5.24 7.29
N GLY A 44 -1.60 4.66 6.63
CA GLY A 44 -0.59 3.81 7.26
C GLY A 44 -0.34 2.56 6.41
N SER A 45 0.68 1.80 6.76
CA SER A 45 1.06 0.57 6.05
C SER A 45 -0.07 -0.46 6.00
N GLU A 46 -0.93 -0.50 7.01
CA GLU A 46 -2.08 -1.40 7.09
C GLU A 46 -3.21 -1.05 6.11
N TYR A 47 -3.21 0.16 5.55
CA TYR A 47 -4.21 0.64 4.58
C TYR A 47 -3.63 0.80 3.17
N GLN A 48 -2.34 0.48 2.99
CA GLN A 48 -1.70 0.41 1.68
C GLN A 48 -1.95 -0.95 1.02
N SER A 49 -2.05 -0.94 -0.31
CA SER A 49 -2.04 -2.17 -1.11
C SER A 49 -0.83 -3.02 -0.76
N ASN A 50 -0.98 -4.33 -0.90
CA ASN A 50 0.09 -5.30 -0.75
C ASN A 50 -0.17 -6.45 -1.74
N ASN A 51 0.70 -7.45 -1.71
CA ASN A 51 0.59 -8.62 -2.58
C ASN A 51 -0.74 -9.41 -2.50
N LYS A 52 -1.56 -9.23 -1.46
CA LYS A 52 -2.83 -9.94 -1.26
C LYS A 52 -4.05 -9.10 -1.59
N ALA A 53 -3.96 -7.78 -1.50
CA ALA A 53 -5.13 -6.92 -1.66
C ALA A 53 -4.77 -5.53 -2.19
N PHE A 54 -5.65 -5.02 -3.04
CA PHE A 54 -5.66 -3.63 -3.44
C PHE A 54 -6.41 -2.81 -2.41
N ARG A 55 -5.84 -1.67 -2.03
CA ARG A 55 -6.45 -0.76 -1.06
C ARG A 55 -6.33 0.68 -1.51
N PHE A 56 -7.35 1.47 -1.19
CA PHE A 56 -7.29 2.90 -1.39
C PHE A 56 -8.12 3.63 -0.34
N THR A 57 -7.57 4.73 0.19
CA THR A 57 -8.26 5.59 1.15
C THR A 57 -8.78 6.84 0.48
N GLY A 58 -10.10 7.00 0.50
CA GLY A 58 -10.79 8.22 0.11
C GLY A 58 -11.11 9.12 1.31
N ILE A 59 -11.15 10.42 1.05
CA ILE A 59 -11.44 11.47 2.02
C ILE A 59 -12.52 12.38 1.45
N GLY A 60 -13.53 12.69 2.26
CA GLY A 60 -14.62 13.57 1.87
C GLY A 60 -14.93 14.56 2.97
N GLU A 61 -15.14 15.82 2.63
CA GLU A 61 -15.53 16.87 3.59
C GLU A 61 -16.81 17.57 3.12
N SER A 62 -17.76 17.74 4.03
CA SER A 62 -19.03 18.43 3.75
C SER A 62 -19.71 18.90 5.04
N MET A 63 -20.52 19.94 4.95
CA MET A 63 -21.43 20.33 6.04
C MET A 63 -22.46 19.23 6.37
N ASN A 64 -22.75 18.32 5.42
CA ASN A 64 -23.63 17.19 5.62
C ASN A 64 -22.82 15.89 5.79
N GLN A 65 -23.06 15.17 6.88
CA GLN A 65 -22.34 13.94 7.22
C GLN A 65 -22.47 12.85 6.15
N MET A 66 -23.66 12.67 5.57
CA MET A 66 -23.90 11.67 4.53
C MET A 66 -23.17 12.05 3.24
N THR A 67 -23.17 13.33 2.88
CA THR A 67 -22.42 13.83 1.71
C THR A 67 -20.92 13.62 1.89
N ALA A 68 -20.36 13.93 3.07
CA ALA A 68 -18.95 13.69 3.36
C ALA A 68 -18.59 12.20 3.21
N LYS A 69 -19.44 11.31 3.75
CA LYS A 69 -19.28 9.85 3.61
C LYS A 69 -19.32 9.42 2.14
N ASN A 70 -20.30 9.89 1.37
CA ASN A 70 -20.44 9.53 -0.05
C ASN A 70 -19.25 10.02 -0.89
N MET A 71 -18.70 11.20 -0.58
CA MET A 71 -17.50 11.72 -1.22
C MET A 71 -16.28 10.83 -0.92
N ALA A 72 -16.07 10.46 0.35
CA ALA A 72 -14.98 9.57 0.74
C ALA A 72 -15.12 8.19 0.07
N MET A 73 -16.32 7.60 0.06
CA MET A 73 -16.61 6.34 -0.64
C MET A 73 -16.33 6.45 -2.16
N SER A 74 -16.74 7.55 -2.79
CA SER A 74 -16.55 7.77 -4.22
C SER A 74 -15.07 7.86 -4.56
N GLN A 75 -14.30 8.63 -3.78
CA GLN A 75 -12.85 8.73 -3.98
C GLN A 75 -12.14 7.39 -3.71
N ALA A 76 -12.55 6.65 -2.68
CA ALA A 76 -12.00 5.34 -2.36
C ALA A 76 -12.20 4.36 -3.52
N ARG A 77 -13.42 4.29 -4.07
CA ARG A 77 -13.74 3.49 -5.26
C ARG A 77 -12.94 3.91 -6.48
N ALA A 78 -12.90 5.20 -6.79
CA ALA A 78 -12.18 5.70 -7.95
C ALA A 78 -10.68 5.40 -7.89
N GLY A 79 -10.05 5.60 -6.73
CA GLY A 79 -8.64 5.28 -6.52
C GLY A 79 -8.37 3.78 -6.63
N LEU A 80 -9.20 2.95 -6.01
CA LEU A 80 -9.09 1.50 -6.09
C LEU A 80 -9.21 0.99 -7.54
N ALA A 81 -10.21 1.47 -8.28
CA ALA A 81 -10.39 1.16 -9.70
C ALA A 81 -9.18 1.57 -10.54
N ALA A 82 -8.63 2.76 -10.30
CA ALA A 82 -7.46 3.25 -11.02
C ALA A 82 -6.24 2.35 -10.76
N THR A 83 -5.95 2.00 -9.51
CA THR A 83 -4.84 1.11 -9.16
C THR A 83 -4.98 -0.24 -9.84
N ILE A 84 -6.15 -0.88 -9.73
CA ILE A 84 -6.41 -2.19 -10.32
C ILE A 84 -6.28 -2.12 -11.85
N ASN A 85 -6.85 -1.10 -12.49
CA ASN A 85 -6.74 -0.92 -13.94
C ASN A 85 -5.27 -0.80 -14.39
N THR A 86 -4.47 0.00 -13.67
CA THR A 86 -3.04 0.16 -14.00
C THR A 86 -2.26 -1.15 -13.81
N THR A 87 -2.52 -1.89 -12.73
CA THR A 87 -1.87 -3.17 -12.47
C THR A 87 -2.23 -4.20 -13.55
N ILE A 88 -3.51 -4.36 -13.88
CA ILE A 88 -3.95 -5.32 -14.91
C ILE A 88 -3.36 -4.95 -16.27
N LYS A 89 -3.29 -3.66 -16.60
CA LYS A 89 -2.65 -3.21 -17.84
C LYS A 89 -1.17 -3.64 -17.88
N THR A 90 -0.42 -3.39 -16.81
CA THR A 90 1.00 -3.80 -16.74
C THR A 90 1.16 -5.32 -16.83
N VAL A 91 0.31 -6.08 -16.13
CA VAL A 91 0.30 -7.55 -16.18
C VAL A 91 0.04 -8.04 -17.60
N THR A 92 -0.95 -7.46 -18.29
CA THR A 92 -1.29 -7.80 -19.67
C THR A 92 -0.15 -7.46 -20.61
N ASP A 93 0.43 -6.27 -20.51
CA ASP A 93 1.55 -5.83 -21.34
C ASP A 93 2.75 -6.80 -21.18
N ASN A 94 3.05 -7.23 -19.95
CA ASN A 94 4.13 -8.18 -19.66
C ASN A 94 3.80 -9.60 -20.13
N TYR A 95 2.55 -10.05 -19.95
CA TYR A 95 2.07 -11.34 -20.42
C TYR A 95 2.21 -11.45 -21.94
N VAL A 96 1.75 -10.45 -22.70
CA VAL A 96 1.82 -10.42 -24.17
C VAL A 96 3.26 -10.35 -24.67
N LYS A 97 4.12 -9.53 -24.04
CA LYS A 97 5.54 -9.41 -24.40
C LYS A 97 6.32 -10.71 -24.21
N SER A 98 6.00 -11.46 -23.16
CA SER A 98 6.67 -12.72 -22.85
C SER A 98 6.22 -13.90 -23.74
N GLY A 99 5.20 -13.71 -24.59
CA GLY A 99 4.64 -14.75 -25.45
C GLY A 99 4.91 -14.52 -26.95
N ASN A 100 4.88 -15.62 -27.71
CA ASN A 100 4.92 -15.61 -29.17
C ASN A 100 3.50 -15.62 -29.73
N PHE A 101 2.74 -14.56 -29.45
CA PHE A 101 1.39 -14.39 -30.01
C PHE A 101 1.47 -13.79 -31.42
N ASN A 102 0.75 -14.37 -32.37
CA ASN A 102 0.69 -13.86 -33.74
C ASN A 102 -0.16 -12.57 -33.83
N ASN A 103 -1.20 -12.44 -32.98
CA ASN A 103 -2.16 -11.33 -33.00
C ASN A 103 -2.05 -10.44 -31.75
N ARG A 104 -0.84 -9.95 -31.42
CA ARG A 104 -0.58 -9.18 -30.19
C ARG A 104 -1.51 -7.96 -30.02
N GLU A 105 -1.75 -7.22 -31.09
CA GLU A 105 -2.57 -5.99 -31.04
C GLU A 105 -4.04 -6.28 -30.71
N GLU A 106 -4.63 -7.26 -31.39
CA GLU A 106 -5.99 -7.71 -31.12
C GLU A 106 -6.13 -8.24 -29.68
N LEU A 107 -5.13 -8.99 -29.22
CA LEU A 107 -5.07 -9.49 -27.84
C LEU A 107 -5.10 -8.34 -26.83
N LEU A 108 -4.23 -7.33 -27.00
CA LEU A 108 -4.19 -6.16 -26.12
C LEU A 108 -5.52 -5.40 -26.10
N ASN A 109 -6.15 -5.20 -27.26
CA ASN A 109 -7.45 -4.53 -27.35
C ASN A 109 -8.56 -5.31 -26.61
N ASN A 110 -8.58 -6.63 -26.75
CA ASN A 110 -9.55 -7.49 -26.05
C ASN A 110 -9.34 -7.45 -24.52
N TYR A 111 -8.08 -7.45 -24.07
CA TYR A 111 -7.76 -7.29 -22.65
C TYR A 111 -8.13 -5.90 -22.11
N GLU A 112 -7.97 -4.83 -22.89
CA GLU A 112 -8.40 -3.49 -22.48
C GLU A 112 -9.91 -3.43 -22.24
N GLY A 113 -10.69 -3.99 -23.17
CA GLY A 113 -12.15 -4.11 -23.02
C GLY A 113 -12.54 -4.90 -21.77
N MET A 114 -11.92 -6.08 -21.58
CA MET A 114 -12.14 -6.93 -20.42
C MET A 114 -11.75 -6.25 -19.10
N THR A 115 -10.64 -5.50 -19.08
CA THR A 115 -10.16 -4.80 -17.87
C THR A 115 -11.20 -3.79 -17.39
N ARG A 116 -11.83 -3.04 -18.30
CA ARG A 116 -12.91 -2.09 -17.95
C ARG A 116 -14.09 -2.80 -17.28
N GLU A 117 -14.48 -3.96 -17.78
CA GLU A 117 -15.57 -4.74 -17.22
C GLU A 117 -15.24 -5.31 -15.83
N VAL A 118 -14.03 -5.87 -15.66
CA VAL A 118 -13.55 -6.41 -14.38
C VAL A 118 -13.47 -5.31 -13.32
N VAL A 119 -12.98 -4.13 -13.67
CA VAL A 119 -12.91 -2.98 -12.76
C VAL A 119 -14.32 -2.58 -12.27
N ASN A 120 -15.33 -2.57 -13.16
CA ASN A 120 -16.70 -2.25 -12.76
C ASN A 120 -17.30 -3.28 -11.79
N GLN A 121 -17.04 -4.58 -12.00
CA GLN A 121 -17.49 -5.64 -11.09
C GLN A 121 -16.75 -5.58 -9.74
N THR A 122 -15.44 -5.28 -9.78
CA THR A 122 -14.59 -5.13 -8.61
C THR A 122 -15.10 -4.04 -7.67
N LEU A 123 -15.57 -2.91 -8.20
CA LEU A 123 -16.14 -1.83 -7.40
C LEU A 123 -17.39 -2.23 -6.59
N SER A 124 -18.09 -3.27 -7.03
CA SER A 124 -19.25 -3.82 -6.31
C SER A 124 -18.85 -4.82 -5.21
N GLY A 125 -17.71 -5.50 -5.36
CA GLY A 125 -17.20 -6.48 -4.39
C GLY A 125 -16.22 -5.93 -3.36
N ALA A 126 -15.76 -4.68 -3.52
CA ALA A 126 -14.84 -4.04 -2.59
C ALA A 126 -15.50 -3.76 -1.21
N VAL A 127 -14.78 -4.07 -0.14
CA VAL A 127 -15.24 -3.97 1.25
C VAL A 127 -14.60 -2.77 1.96
N VAL A 128 -15.27 -2.21 2.96
CA VAL A 128 -14.71 -1.14 3.79
C VAL A 128 -13.93 -1.76 4.95
N ILE A 129 -12.63 -1.45 5.04
CA ILE A 129 -11.74 -1.96 6.11
C ILE A 129 -11.43 -0.90 7.17
N CYS A 130 -11.71 0.38 6.88
CA CYS A 130 -11.63 1.47 7.84
C CYS A 130 -12.63 2.55 7.49
N GLU A 131 -13.37 3.01 8.48
CA GLU A 131 -14.25 4.19 8.39
C GLU A 131 -14.01 5.05 9.62
N LYS A 132 -13.67 6.33 9.42
CA LYS A 132 -13.58 7.34 10.47
C LYS A 132 -14.32 8.59 10.05
N MET A 133 -15.00 9.22 11.01
CA MET A 133 -15.70 10.48 10.83
C MET A 133 -15.20 11.46 11.86
N THR A 134 -14.91 12.68 11.42
CA THR A 134 -14.43 13.77 12.27
C THR A 134 -15.25 15.03 12.00
N ARG A 135 -15.18 15.99 12.92
CA ARG A 135 -15.76 17.31 12.75
C ARG A 135 -14.65 18.35 12.77
N THR A 136 -14.61 19.22 11.77
CA THR A 136 -13.63 20.32 11.69
C THR A 136 -14.01 21.44 12.66
N GLN A 137 -13.08 22.35 12.93
CA GLN A 137 -13.36 23.53 13.77
C GLN A 137 -14.45 24.42 13.15
N GLN A 138 -14.57 24.42 11.82
CA GLN A 138 -15.60 25.12 11.05
C GLN A 138 -16.96 24.40 11.10
N GLY A 139 -17.03 23.21 11.73
CA GLY A 139 -18.26 22.46 11.92
C GLY A 139 -18.58 21.47 10.79
N ASN A 140 -17.76 21.38 9.74
CA ASN A 140 -17.92 20.42 8.64
C ASN A 140 -17.61 19.00 9.13
N TYR A 141 -18.25 18.01 8.50
CA TYR A 141 -17.91 16.61 8.66
C TYR A 141 -16.83 16.21 7.68
N LYS A 142 -15.81 15.49 8.15
CA LYS A 142 -14.75 14.93 7.32
C LYS A 142 -14.67 13.43 7.55
N ALA A 143 -14.92 12.67 6.48
CA ALA A 143 -14.93 11.22 6.43
C ALA A 143 -13.62 10.70 5.82
N TYR A 144 -13.11 9.61 6.37
CA TYR A 144 -11.95 8.86 5.88
C TYR A 144 -12.38 7.41 5.72
N ILE A 145 -12.24 6.86 4.53
CA ILE A 145 -12.70 5.51 4.22
C ILE A 145 -11.64 4.78 3.43
N CYS A 146 -11.15 3.66 3.95
CA CYS A 146 -10.31 2.74 3.21
C CYS A 146 -11.16 1.58 2.69
N MET A 147 -11.10 1.35 1.38
CA MET A 147 -11.69 0.19 0.73
C MET A 147 -10.63 -0.81 0.33
N GLU A 148 -10.97 -2.09 0.40
CA GLU A 148 -10.12 -3.22 0.05
C GLU A 148 -10.81 -4.10 -1.00
N TYR A 149 -10.00 -4.65 -1.91
CA TYR A 149 -10.42 -5.74 -2.78
C TYR A 149 -9.31 -6.78 -2.94
N GLY A 150 -9.67 -8.07 -2.86
CA GLY A 150 -8.73 -9.17 -2.90
C GLY A 150 -8.04 -9.29 -4.26
N ALA A 151 -6.72 -9.45 -4.26
CA ALA A 151 -5.96 -9.66 -5.49
C ALA A 151 -6.34 -10.96 -6.19
N SER A 152 -6.68 -12.00 -5.41
CA SER A 152 -7.21 -13.27 -5.92
C SER A 152 -8.56 -13.09 -6.62
N ASP A 153 -9.42 -12.20 -6.14
CA ASP A 153 -10.73 -11.95 -6.72
C ASP A 153 -10.61 -11.24 -8.07
N VAL A 154 -9.66 -10.28 -8.17
CA VAL A 154 -9.29 -9.66 -9.46
C VAL A 154 -8.84 -10.73 -10.45
N LEU A 155 -7.88 -11.57 -10.05
CA LEU A 155 -7.33 -12.62 -10.91
C LEU A 155 -8.43 -13.60 -11.36
N GLN A 156 -9.30 -14.02 -10.45
CA GLN A 156 -10.40 -14.92 -10.75
C GLN A 156 -11.39 -14.30 -11.75
N ASN A 157 -11.76 -13.03 -11.56
CA ASN A 157 -12.67 -12.33 -12.46
C ASN A 157 -12.08 -12.17 -13.86
N ILE A 158 -10.79 -11.86 -13.96
CA ILE A 158 -10.08 -11.82 -15.26
C ILE A 158 -10.09 -13.20 -15.91
N ASN A 159 -9.74 -14.26 -15.16
CA ASN A 159 -9.72 -15.62 -15.70
C ASN A 159 -11.10 -16.06 -16.19
N ASN A 160 -12.15 -15.81 -15.40
CA ASN A 160 -13.53 -16.13 -15.78
C ASN A 160 -13.94 -15.39 -17.05
N ARG A 161 -13.52 -14.13 -17.18
CA ARG A 161 -13.87 -13.34 -18.37
C ARG A 161 -13.07 -13.74 -19.59
N ALA A 162 -11.76 -13.98 -19.44
CA ALA A 162 -10.88 -14.46 -20.50
C ALA A 162 -11.35 -15.82 -21.04
N THR A 163 -11.71 -16.75 -20.15
CA THR A 163 -12.23 -18.07 -20.55
C THR A 163 -13.66 -18.02 -21.10
N SER A 164 -14.44 -16.97 -20.82
CA SER A 164 -15.76 -16.80 -21.43
C SER A 164 -15.71 -16.32 -22.89
N GLN A 165 -14.66 -15.59 -23.29
CA GLN A 165 -14.51 -15.07 -24.65
C GLN A 165 -13.77 -16.08 -25.53
N GLU A 166 -14.40 -16.51 -26.63
CA GLU A 166 -13.85 -17.55 -27.52
C GLU A 166 -12.45 -17.22 -28.08
N ILE A 167 -12.15 -15.94 -28.33
CA ILE A 167 -10.88 -15.49 -28.91
C ILE A 167 -9.71 -15.67 -27.94
N LEU A 168 -9.93 -15.49 -26.64
CA LEU A 168 -8.87 -15.59 -25.65
C LEU A 168 -8.54 -17.04 -25.28
N LYS A 169 -9.45 -18.01 -25.51
CA LYS A 169 -9.26 -19.41 -25.11
C LYS A 169 -8.07 -20.10 -25.77
N VAL A 170 -7.73 -19.76 -27.01
CA VAL A 170 -6.68 -20.44 -27.76
C VAL A 170 -5.28 -20.03 -27.28
N ASP A 171 -5.12 -18.75 -26.91
CA ASP A 171 -3.83 -18.13 -26.57
C ASP A 171 -3.66 -17.85 -25.06
N TYR A 172 -4.71 -18.05 -24.25
CA TYR A 172 -4.65 -17.77 -22.81
C TYR A 172 -4.08 -18.94 -22.00
N ASN A 173 -2.91 -18.72 -21.40
CA ASN A 173 -2.32 -19.59 -20.42
C ASN A 173 -2.52 -18.99 -19.02
N TYR A 174 -3.45 -19.58 -18.25
CA TYR A 174 -3.80 -19.12 -16.91
C TYR A 174 -2.58 -19.09 -15.97
N GLU A 175 -1.78 -20.15 -15.90
CA GLU A 175 -0.64 -20.22 -14.97
C GLU A 175 0.42 -19.16 -15.28
N LYS A 176 0.67 -18.89 -16.57
CA LYS A 176 1.58 -17.83 -16.98
C LYS A 176 1.03 -16.44 -16.65
N PHE A 177 -0.25 -16.20 -16.93
CA PHE A 177 -0.90 -14.93 -16.58
C PHE A 177 -0.91 -14.71 -15.06
N LYS A 178 -1.26 -15.74 -14.29
CA LYS A 178 -1.22 -15.74 -12.83
C LYS A 178 0.18 -15.43 -12.31
N SER A 179 1.21 -16.10 -12.83
CA SER A 179 2.59 -15.82 -12.45
C SER A 179 2.98 -14.36 -12.72
N THR A 180 2.60 -13.80 -13.86
CA THR A 180 2.85 -12.38 -14.18
C THR A 180 2.06 -11.45 -13.25
N PHE A 181 0.84 -11.82 -12.89
CA PHE A 181 0.01 -11.08 -11.96
C PHE A 181 0.62 -11.07 -10.54
N GLU A 182 1.02 -12.23 -10.03
CA GLU A 182 1.66 -12.37 -8.72
C GLU A 182 3.00 -11.63 -8.66
N GLU A 183 3.78 -11.65 -9.74
CA GLU A 183 5.02 -10.87 -9.86
C GLU A 183 4.73 -9.36 -9.78
N GLU A 184 3.73 -8.86 -10.49
CA GLU A 184 3.35 -7.44 -10.41
C GLU A 184 2.83 -7.09 -9.01
N MET A 185 2.01 -7.97 -8.40
CA MET A 185 1.49 -7.77 -7.05
C MET A 185 2.57 -7.76 -5.97
N SER A 186 3.68 -8.47 -6.18
CA SER A 186 4.81 -8.50 -5.24
C SER A 186 5.54 -7.16 -5.10
N LYS A 187 5.25 -6.20 -5.98
CA LYS A 187 5.83 -4.84 -5.96
C LYS A 187 5.12 -3.88 -5.01
N PHE A 188 3.97 -4.29 -4.46
CA PHE A 188 3.25 -3.55 -3.42
C PHE A 188 3.77 -3.88 -2.02
#